data_AF-A0A494G936-F1
#
_entry.id   AF-A0A494G936-F1
#
_cell.length_a   1.000
_cell.length_b   1.000
_cell.length_c   1.000
_cell.angle_alpha   90.00
_cell.angle_beta   90.00
_cell.angle_gamma   90.00
#
_symmetry.space_group_name_H-M   'P 1'
#
loop_
_entity.id
_entity.type
_entity.pdbx_description
1 polymer ?
#
loop_
_entity_poly.entity_id
_entity_poly.type
_entity_poly.pdbx_seq_one_letter_code
_entity_poly.pdbx_strand_id
1 'polypeptide(L)' 'MAPLDPEGDWEQRGARALDNPRTATGEELLERLYTLLEDLNRGGVHSQYDLPS' A
#
# COMPACT_ATOMS: atom_id res chain seq x y z
N MET A 1 2.53 -2.53 -6.73
CA MET A 1 1.86 -1.36 -7.34
C MET A 1 2.42 -0.98 -8.70
N ALA A 2 3.75 -0.88 -8.93
CA ALA A 2 4.31 -0.43 -10.23
C ALA A 2 3.73 -1.11 -11.49
N PRO A 3 3.46 -2.45 -11.52
CA PRO A 3 2.82 -3.08 -12.68
C PRO A 3 1.30 -2.79 -12.78
N LEU A 4 0.65 -2.45 -11.66
CA LEU A 4 -0.79 -2.19 -11.56
C LEU A 4 -1.16 -0.73 -11.82
N ASP A 5 -0.24 0.20 -11.52
CA ASP A 5 -0.37 1.62 -11.78
C ASP A 5 0.93 2.14 -12.44
N PRO A 6 1.03 2.03 -13.77
CA PRO A 6 2.24 2.38 -14.52
C PRO A 6 2.55 3.88 -14.55
N GLU A 7 1.57 4.74 -14.27
CA GLU A 7 1.73 6.19 -14.24
C GLU A 7 2.26 6.68 -12.88
N GLY A 8 2.09 5.86 -11.84
CA GLY A 8 2.59 6.14 -10.50
C GLY A 8 4.10 5.91 -10.34
N ASP A 9 4.76 6.82 -9.62
CA ASP A 9 6.17 6.73 -9.26
C ASP A 9 6.42 5.75 -8.09
N TRP A 10 6.03 4.50 -8.29
CA TRP A 10 6.04 3.49 -7.23
C TRP A 10 7.44 3.00 -6.86
N GLU A 11 8.39 3.03 -7.79
CA GLU A 11 9.77 2.62 -7.51
C GLU A 11 10.50 3.63 -6.62
N GLN A 12 10.18 4.93 -6.72
CA GLN A 12 10.85 5.96 -5.91
C GLN A 12 10.02 6.45 -4.73
N ARG A 13 8.68 6.41 -4.83
CA ARG A 13 7.76 6.98 -3.83
C ARG A 13 6.78 5.97 -3.24
N GLY A 14 6.78 4.73 -3.73
CA GLY A 14 5.81 3.72 -3.30
C GLY A 14 5.89 3.34 -1.82
N ALA A 15 7.08 3.37 -1.22
CA ALA A 15 7.23 3.13 0.22
C ALA A 15 6.48 4.19 1.07
N ARG A 16 6.57 5.47 0.69
CA ARG A 16 5.91 6.57 1.42
C ARG A 16 4.39 6.52 1.32
N ALA A 17 3.85 5.88 0.29
CA ALA A 17 2.41 5.66 0.18
C ALA A 17 1.89 4.65 1.22
N LEU A 18 2.79 3.90 1.88
CA LEU A 18 2.47 2.95 2.94
C LEU A 18 2.73 3.52 4.34
N ASP A 19 3.20 4.77 4.46
CA ASP A 19 3.40 5.40 5.77
C ASP A 19 2.05 5.55 6.49
N ASN A 20 2.02 5.28 7.79
CA ASN A 20 0.83 5.39 8.62
C ASN A 20 1.07 6.41 9.76
N PRO A 21 0.56 7.65 9.65
CA PRO A 21 0.80 8.69 10.65
C PRO A 21 0.14 8.40 12.01
N ARG A 22 -0.69 7.36 12.11
CA ARG A 22 -1.33 6.94 13.37
C ARG A 22 -0.45 6.03 14.22
N THR A 23 0.67 5.54 13.69
CA THR A 23 1.61 4.71 14.47
C THR A 23 2.74 5.57 15.04
N ALA A 24 3.39 5.09 16.11
CA ALA A 24 4.45 5.84 16.77
C ALA A 24 5.71 5.99 15.89
N THR A 25 5.94 5.07 14.97
CA THR A 25 7.10 5.08 14.06
C THR A 25 6.79 5.70 12.70
N GLY A 26 5.50 5.91 12.38
CA GLY A 26 5.06 6.28 11.04
C GLY A 26 5.01 5.09 10.07
N GLU A 27 5.41 3.90 10.48
CA GLU A 27 5.33 2.68 9.67
C GLU A 27 3.94 2.04 9.79
N GLU A 28 3.47 1.40 8.72
CA GLU A 28 2.24 0.61 8.78
C GLU A 28 2.42 -0.67 9.61
N LEU A 29 1.33 -1.14 10.20
CA LEU A 29 1.28 -2.40 10.92
C LEU A 29 1.53 -3.58 9.96
N LEU A 30 2.37 -4.53 10.37
CA LEU A 30 2.74 -5.68 9.54
C LEU A 30 1.51 -6.47 9.04
N GLU A 31 0.53 -6.71 9.91
CA GLU A 31 -0.71 -7.41 9.55
C GLU A 31 -1.49 -6.68 8.46
N ARG A 32 -1.52 -5.34 8.52
CA ARG A 32 -2.18 -4.49 7.54
C ARG A 32 -1.49 -4.56 6.18
N LEU A 33 -0.17 -4.61 6.14
CA LEU A 33 0.60 -4.82 4.91
C LEU A 33 0.31 -6.18 4.26
N TYR A 34 0.14 -7.24 5.06
CA TYR A 34 -0.24 -8.56 4.53
C TYR A 34 -1.65 -8.56 3.95
N THR A 35 -2.62 -7.93 4.62
CA THR A 35 -3.98 -7.78 4.10
C THR A 35 -3.99 -7.00 2.78
N LEU A 36 -3.24 -5.88 2.70
CA LEU A 36 -3.10 -5.10 1.46
C LEU A 36 -2.52 -5.94 0.33
N LEU A 37 -1.46 -6.71 0.62
CA LEU A 37 -0.83 -7.58 -0.38
C LEU A 37 -1.79 -8.67 -0.87
N GLU A 38 -2.55 -9.29 0.04
CA GLU A 38 -3.55 -10.29 -0.31
C GLU A 38 -4.65 -9.69 -1.21
N ASP A 39 -5.18 -8.52 -0.84
CA ASP A 39 -6.22 -7.85 -1.64
C ASP A 39 -5.70 -7.42 -3.01
N LEU A 40 -4.46 -6.92 -3.11
CA LEU A 40 -3.82 -6.60 -4.38
C LEU A 40 -3.60 -7.85 -5.25
N ASN A 41 -3.21 -8.99 -4.65
CA ASN A 41 -3.03 -10.23 -5.38
C ASN A 41 -4.37 -10.81 -5.89
N ARG A 42 -5.47 -10.58 -5.17
CA ARG A 42 -6.81 -11.04 -5.57
C ARG A 42 -7.49 -10.12 -6.57
N GLY A 43 -7.40 -8.80 -6.35
CA GLY A 43 -8.19 -7.80 -7.05
C GLY A 43 -7.40 -6.89 -7.99
N GLY A 44 -6.06 -6.87 -7.92
CA GLY A 44 -5.23 -5.94 -8.68
C GLY A 44 -5.67 -4.48 -8.45
N VAL A 45 -5.96 -3.76 -9.53
CA VAL A 45 -6.46 -2.37 -9.49
C VAL A 45 -7.86 -2.23 -8.88
N HIS A 46 -8.59 -3.34 -8.71
CA HIS A 46 -9.89 -3.38 -8.05
C HIS A 46 -9.78 -3.77 -6.57
N SER A 47 -8.57 -3.78 -5.99
CA SER A 47 -8.38 -3.95 -4.56
C SER A 47 -9.15 -2.86 -3.79
N GLN A 48 -9.85 -3.26 -2.74
CA GLN A 48 -10.66 -2.37 -1.89
C GLN A 48 -9.91 -1.92 -0.65
N TYR A 49 -8.60 -2.18 -0.60
CA TYR A 49 -7.79 -1.79 0.55
C TYR A 49 -7.63 -0.28 0.60
N ASP A 50 -8.17 0.34 1.66
CA ASP A 50 -8.05 1.77 1.89
C ASP A 50 -6.78 2.06 2.70
N LEU A 51 -5.83 2.79 2.09
CA LEU A 51 -4.59 3.19 2.76
C LEU A 51 -4.92 4.19 3.87
N PRO A 52 -4.32 4.04 5.08
CA PRO A 52 -4.58 5.00 6.15
C PRO A 52 -4.06 6.39 5.75
N SER A 53 -4.98 7.35 5.58
CA SER A 53 -4.64 8.78 5.43
C SER A 53 -4.13 9.38 6.73
#